data_AF-A0A1J6VQP5-F1
#
_entry.id   AF-A0A1J6VQP5-F1
#
_cell.length_a   1.000
_cell.length_b   1.000
_cell.length_c   1.000
_cell.angle_alpha   90.00
_cell.angle_beta   90.00
_cell.angle_gamma   90.00
#
_symmetry.space_group_name_H-M   'P 1'
#
loop_
_entity.id
_entity.type
_entity.pdbx_description
1 polymer ?
#
loop_
_entity_poly.entity_id
_entity_poly.type
_entity_poly.pdbx_seq_one_letter_code
_entity_poly.pdbx_strand_id
1 'polypeptide(L)'
;MFFPFIFAMFGIYLATYERKFRTIKIRAVQTGWKTNLLSKQLSMYISSTLIVSISLLTSYIIGMVLYQFVVQDIPASEFKLEAIPESHNIFLQYFLSLFICFIFSTLGFYLGTILKGYMAPTLIFVVYNFIIPILGKFDIRNMLALLGHKVFDFKGRVQLFIPTEMSLSLVFISLFLLVVLSTVITYYVSEKQTKYVI
;
A
#
# COMPACT_ATOMS: atom_id res chain seq x y z
N MET A 1 -5.26 -6.01 5.72
CA MET A 1 -3.99 -6.77 5.71
C MET A 1 -3.46 -7.05 4.31
N PHE A 2 -4.27 -7.42 3.31
CA PHE A 2 -3.78 -7.80 1.98
C PHE A 2 -3.43 -6.64 1.03
N PHE A 3 -3.96 -5.44 1.27
CA PHE A 3 -3.72 -4.27 0.40
C PHE A 3 -2.24 -3.94 0.17
N PRO A 4 -1.37 -3.85 1.20
CA PRO A 4 0.08 -3.74 1.02
C PRO A 4 0.66 -4.68 -0.03
N PHE A 5 0.30 -5.96 0.06
CA PHE A 5 0.80 -6.98 -0.85
C PHE A 5 0.27 -6.79 -2.27
N ILE A 6 -1.04 -6.61 -2.43
CA ILE A 6 -1.67 -6.42 -3.74
C ILE A 6 -1.07 -5.21 -4.45
N PHE A 7 -0.89 -4.09 -3.74
CA PHE A 7 -0.37 -2.87 -4.33
C PHE A 7 1.13 -2.91 -4.62
N ALA A 8 1.93 -3.58 -3.78
CA ALA A 8 3.32 -3.85 -4.13
C ALA A 8 3.44 -4.69 -5.40
N MET A 9 2.63 -5.76 -5.52
CA MET A 9 2.59 -6.60 -6.71
C MET A 9 2.15 -5.82 -7.96
N PHE A 10 1.14 -4.96 -7.82
CA PHE A 10 0.68 -4.09 -8.89
C PHE A 10 1.77 -3.11 -9.35
N GLY A 11 2.52 -2.51 -8.41
CA GLY A 11 3.68 -1.67 -8.72
C GLY A 11 4.77 -2.44 -9.48
N ILE A 12 5.14 -3.64 -9.03
CA ILE A 12 6.11 -4.52 -9.70
C ILE A 12 5.64 -4.84 -11.13
N TYR A 13 4.36 -5.17 -11.29
CA TYR A 13 3.77 -5.47 -12.58
C TYR A 13 3.89 -4.29 -13.54
N LEU A 14 3.47 -3.08 -13.13
CA LEU A 14 3.56 -1.88 -13.97
C LEU A 14 5.00 -1.51 -14.35
N ALA A 15 5.95 -1.69 -13.43
CA ALA A 15 7.37 -1.46 -13.69
C ALA A 15 7.92 -2.41 -14.77
N THR A 16 7.47 -3.67 -14.77
CA THR A 16 8.05 -4.74 -15.58
C THR A 16 7.27 -5.04 -16.86
N TYR A 17 6.01 -4.60 -16.96
CA TYR A 17 5.11 -4.88 -18.07
C TYR A 17 5.72 -4.57 -19.44
N GLU A 18 6.18 -3.34 -19.64
CA GLU A 18 6.73 -2.91 -20.93
C GLU A 18 8.06 -3.58 -21.28
N ARG A 19 8.82 -4.02 -20.27
CA ARG A 19 10.03 -4.80 -20.50
C ARG A 19 9.67 -6.22 -20.94
N LYS A 20 8.67 -6.84 -20.30
CA LYS A 20 8.15 -8.16 -20.67
C LYS A 20 7.65 -8.19 -22.12
N PHE A 21 6.93 -7.16 -22.54
CA PHE A 21 6.38 -7.04 -23.90
C PHE A 21 7.29 -6.28 -24.88
N ARG A 22 8.52 -5.93 -24.48
CA ARG A 22 9.51 -5.20 -25.31
C ARG A 22 9.03 -3.86 -25.89
N THR A 23 8.01 -3.24 -25.30
CA THR A 23 7.41 -1.98 -25.77
C THR A 23 8.05 -0.73 -25.16
N ILE A 24 8.97 -0.89 -24.21
CA ILE A 24 9.57 0.23 -23.46
C ILE A 24 10.27 1.25 -24.38
N LYS A 25 10.95 0.78 -25.44
CA LYS A 25 11.67 1.63 -26.39
C LYS A 25 10.71 2.46 -27.25
N ILE A 26 9.70 1.80 -27.80
CA ILE A 26 8.69 2.41 -28.68
C ILE A 26 7.99 3.55 -27.92
N ARG A 27 7.56 3.27 -26.68
CA ARG A 27 6.88 4.27 -25.85
C ARG A 27 7.79 5.40 -25.39
N ALA A 28 9.05 5.11 -25.06
CA ALA A 28 10.03 6.14 -24.68
C ALA A 28 10.31 7.12 -25.82
N VAL A 29 10.35 6.66 -27.07
CA VAL A 29 10.54 7.52 -28.25
C VAL A 29 9.26 8.32 -28.56
N GLN A 30 8.09 7.69 -28.50
CA GLN A 30 6.82 8.34 -28.85
C GLN A 30 6.38 9.43 -27.85
N THR A 31 6.56 9.19 -26.55
CA THR A 31 6.00 10.04 -25.49
C THR A 31 7.04 10.71 -24.60
N GLY A 32 8.31 10.33 -24.73
CA GLY A 32 9.37 10.71 -23.82
C GLY A 32 9.39 9.83 -22.56
N TRP A 33 10.58 9.47 -22.10
CA TRP A 33 10.75 8.56 -20.96
C TRP A 33 10.19 9.13 -19.65
N LYS A 34 10.31 10.45 -19.42
CA LYS A 34 9.80 11.14 -18.22
C LYS A 34 8.27 11.06 -18.15
N THR A 35 7.61 11.39 -19.26
CA THR A 35 6.15 11.37 -19.39
C THR A 35 5.60 9.97 -19.20
N ASN A 36 6.24 8.96 -19.81
CA ASN A 36 5.84 7.56 -19.65
C ASN A 36 6.03 7.04 -18.22
N LEU A 37 7.07 7.49 -17.52
CA LEU A 37 7.28 7.10 -16.11
C LEU A 37 6.24 7.76 -15.19
N LEU A 38 6.02 9.06 -15.39
CA LEU A 38 5.04 9.83 -14.63
C LEU A 38 3.61 9.32 -14.85
N SER A 39 3.25 8.96 -16.08
CA SER A 39 1.93 8.39 -16.37
C SER A 39 1.71 7.07 -15.61
N LYS A 40 2.71 6.19 -15.55
CA LYS A 40 2.62 4.94 -14.76
C LYS A 40 2.45 5.19 -13.27
N GLN A 41 3.18 6.15 -12.70
CA GLN A 41 3.04 6.51 -11.29
C GLN A 41 1.65 7.09 -10.99
N LEU A 42 1.17 8.01 -11.82
CA LEU A 42 -0.19 8.55 -11.68
C LEU A 42 -1.25 7.47 -11.84
N SER A 43 -1.14 6.59 -12.86
CA SER A 43 -2.05 5.46 -13.02
C SER A 43 -2.07 4.58 -11.77
N MET A 44 -0.92 4.33 -11.17
CA MET A 44 -0.82 3.50 -9.97
C MET A 44 -1.53 4.12 -8.77
N TYR A 45 -1.35 5.43 -8.54
CA TYR A 45 -2.02 6.14 -7.47
C TYR A 45 -3.52 6.29 -7.72
N ILE A 46 -3.95 6.62 -8.94
CA ILE A 46 -5.37 6.71 -9.31
C ILE A 46 -6.05 5.35 -9.13
N SER A 47 -5.45 4.26 -9.64
CA SER A 47 -5.98 2.91 -9.46
C SER A 47 -6.05 2.52 -7.98
N SER A 48 -5.03 2.87 -7.19
CA SER A 48 -5.03 2.61 -5.75
C SER A 48 -6.16 3.34 -5.03
N THR A 49 -6.37 4.62 -5.35
CA THR A 49 -7.48 5.40 -4.81
C THR A 49 -8.81 4.77 -5.17
N LEU A 50 -9.05 4.47 -6.45
CA LEU A 50 -10.31 3.86 -6.90
C LEU A 50 -10.59 2.52 -6.21
N ILE A 51 -9.59 1.64 -6.11
CA ILE A 51 -9.75 0.33 -5.46
C ILE A 51 -10.08 0.50 -3.97
N VAL A 52 -9.40 1.41 -3.27
CA VAL A 52 -9.68 1.68 -1.85
C VAL A 52 -11.08 2.27 -1.69
N SER A 53 -11.50 3.23 -2.52
CA SER A 53 -12.85 3.79 -2.48
C SER A 53 -13.92 2.71 -2.73
N ILE A 54 -13.74 1.86 -3.74
CA ILE A 54 -14.65 0.75 -4.03
C ILE A 54 -14.70 -0.24 -2.86
N SER A 55 -13.54 -0.55 -2.25
CA SER A 55 -13.48 -1.45 -1.10
C SER A 55 -14.23 -0.89 0.12
N LEU A 56 -14.18 0.43 0.33
CA LEU A 56 -14.91 1.08 1.42
C LEU A 56 -16.41 1.04 1.16
N LEU A 57 -16.85 1.37 -0.07
CA LEU A 57 -18.27 1.32 -0.44
C LEU A 57 -18.84 -0.10 -0.33
N THR A 58 -18.10 -1.10 -0.83
CA THR A 58 -18.51 -2.51 -0.72
C THR A 58 -18.55 -2.97 0.73
N SER A 59 -17.55 -2.62 1.55
CA SER A 59 -17.56 -2.93 2.99
C SER A 59 -18.75 -2.30 3.71
N TYR A 60 -19.12 -1.07 3.35
CA TYR A 60 -20.27 -0.38 3.92
C TYR A 60 -21.60 -1.06 3.56
N ILE A 61 -21.80 -1.38 2.27
CA ILE A 61 -23.00 -2.06 1.79
C ILE A 61 -23.13 -3.45 2.44
N ILE A 62 -22.05 -4.23 2.46
CA ILE A 62 -22.03 -5.55 3.10
C ILE A 62 -22.33 -5.42 4.59
N GLY A 63 -21.75 -4.43 5.27
CA GLY A 63 -22.01 -4.16 6.68
C GLY A 63 -23.48 -3.87 6.96
N MET A 64 -24.14 -3.06 6.13
CA MET A 64 -25.58 -2.79 6.24
C MET A 64 -26.43 -4.04 6.05
N VAL A 65 -26.13 -4.84 5.03
CA VAL A 65 -26.86 -6.08 4.73
C VAL A 65 -26.71 -7.08 5.87
N LEU A 66 -25.49 -7.30 6.35
CA LEU A 66 -25.24 -8.21 7.48
C LEU A 66 -25.90 -7.72 8.77
N TYR A 67 -25.86 -6.42 9.04
CA TYR A 67 -26.53 -5.85 10.22
C TYR A 67 -28.04 -6.15 10.20
N GLN A 68 -28.70 -6.00 9.05
CA GLN A 68 -30.13 -6.30 8.92
C GLN A 68 -30.45 -7.78 9.20
N PHE A 69 -29.62 -8.71 8.73
CA PHE A 69 -29.81 -10.13 9.02
C PHE A 69 -29.57 -10.45 10.50
N VAL A 70 -28.51 -9.91 11.09
CA VAL A 70 -28.12 -10.23 12.47
C VAL A 70 -29.12 -9.71 13.50
N VAL A 71 -29.71 -8.53 13.28
CA VAL A 71 -30.70 -7.94 14.20
C VAL A 71 -32.02 -8.72 14.24
N GLN A 72 -32.34 -9.48 13.18
CA GLN A 72 -33.56 -10.30 13.15
C GLN A 72 -33.43 -11.56 14.01
N ASP A 73 -32.22 -12.14 14.10
CA ASP A 73 -31.99 -13.43 14.76
C ASP A 73 -31.43 -13.32 16.19
N ILE A 74 -30.84 -12.18 16.56
CA ILE A 74 -30.20 -11.99 17.87
C ILE A 74 -30.98 -10.96 18.69
N PRO A 75 -31.52 -11.32 19.87
CA PRO A 75 -32.17 -10.36 20.77
C PRO A 75 -31.12 -9.42 21.37
N ALA A 76 -30.86 -8.31 20.68
CA ALA A 76 -29.88 -7.29 21.08
C ALA A 76 -30.14 -6.70 22.48
N SER A 77 -31.37 -6.84 23.00
CA SER A 77 -31.77 -6.46 24.36
C SER A 77 -31.11 -7.29 25.47
N GLU A 78 -30.62 -8.49 25.17
CA GLU A 78 -29.99 -9.38 26.16
C GLU A 78 -28.49 -9.12 26.33
N PHE A 79 -27.89 -8.37 25.41
CA PHE A 79 -26.48 -8.02 25.44
C PHE A 79 -26.30 -6.64 26.06
N LYS A 80 -25.64 -6.58 27.23
CA LYS A 80 -25.09 -5.32 27.75
C LYS A 80 -23.98 -4.88 26.81
N LEU A 81 -24.33 -4.07 25.80
CA LEU A 81 -23.37 -3.38 24.97
C LEU A 81 -22.65 -2.36 25.87
N GLU A 82 -21.52 -2.75 26.45
CA GLU A 82 -20.58 -1.80 27.01
C GLU A 82 -20.19 -0.81 25.91
N ALA A 83 -20.32 0.48 26.25
CA ALA A 83 -20.14 1.69 25.46
C ALA A 83 -19.71 1.49 23.99
N ILE A 84 -20.51 2.06 23.08
CA ILE A 84 -20.14 2.32 21.68
C ILE A 84 -18.73 2.94 21.71
N PRO A 85 -17.69 2.24 21.21
CA PRO A 85 -16.33 2.74 21.30
C PRO A 85 -16.23 4.06 20.54
N GLU A 86 -15.34 4.94 21.02
CA GLU A 86 -15.12 6.27 20.46
C GLU A 86 -15.11 6.23 18.93
N SER A 87 -15.88 7.14 18.33
CA SER A 87 -16.03 7.24 16.89
C SER A 87 -14.71 7.69 16.26
N HIS A 88 -13.83 6.73 15.97
CA HIS A 88 -12.63 7.00 15.18
C HIS A 88 -13.02 7.57 13.82
N ASN A 89 -12.31 8.62 13.43
CA ASN A 89 -12.62 9.37 12.22
C ASN A 89 -12.39 8.49 10.97
N ILE A 90 -13.48 8.11 10.30
CA ILE A 90 -13.45 7.27 9.10
C ILE A 90 -12.61 7.88 7.97
N PHE A 91 -12.56 9.21 7.87
CA PHE A 91 -11.72 9.89 6.89
C PHE A 91 -10.24 9.67 7.20
N LEU A 92 -9.85 9.68 8.47
CA LEU A 92 -8.47 9.41 8.88
C LEU A 92 -8.06 7.98 8.53
N GLN A 93 -8.93 7.00 8.79
CA GLN A 93 -8.73 5.60 8.40
C GLN A 93 -8.60 5.43 6.88
N TYR A 94 -9.43 6.15 6.13
CA TYR A 94 -9.39 6.16 4.67
C TYR A 94 -8.07 6.75 4.14
N PHE A 95 -7.67 7.93 4.62
CA PHE A 95 -6.41 8.55 4.20
C PHE A 95 -5.19 7.74 4.60
N LEU A 96 -5.18 7.15 5.80
CA LEU A 96 -4.10 6.25 6.21
C LEU A 96 -4.04 5.00 5.32
N SER A 97 -5.20 4.43 4.96
CA SER A 97 -5.26 3.29 4.03
C SER A 97 -4.68 3.64 2.66
N LEU A 98 -5.06 4.80 2.11
CA LEU A 98 -4.50 5.30 0.84
C LEU A 98 -2.98 5.50 0.94
N PHE A 99 -2.51 6.14 2.02
CA PHE A 99 -1.09 6.38 2.25
C PHE A 99 -0.29 5.08 2.27
N ILE A 100 -0.79 4.04 2.95
CA ILE A 100 -0.19 2.70 2.96
C ILE A 100 -0.15 2.12 1.54
N CYS A 101 -1.24 2.20 0.79
CA CYS A 101 -1.30 1.70 -0.59
C CYS A 101 -0.29 2.41 -1.51
N PHE A 102 -0.11 3.73 -1.35
CA PHE A 102 0.87 4.50 -2.10
C PHE A 102 2.31 4.12 -1.75
N ILE A 103 2.62 3.91 -0.47
CA ILE A 103 3.95 3.44 -0.05
C ILE A 103 4.26 2.11 -0.73
N PHE A 104 3.37 1.12 -0.59
CA PHE A 104 3.64 -0.22 -1.09
C PHE A 104 3.68 -0.30 -2.61
N SER A 105 2.78 0.41 -3.30
CA SER A 105 2.81 0.48 -4.76
C SER A 105 4.09 1.16 -5.27
N THR A 106 4.56 2.23 -4.61
CA THR A 106 5.84 2.88 -4.91
C THR A 106 7.03 1.95 -4.69
N LEU A 107 7.07 1.24 -3.55
CA LEU A 107 8.15 0.28 -3.25
C LEU A 107 8.17 -0.87 -4.24
N GLY A 108 7.01 -1.41 -4.60
CA GLY A 108 6.90 -2.44 -5.63
C GLY A 108 7.41 -1.96 -6.98
N PHE A 109 7.01 -0.76 -7.40
CA PHE A 109 7.46 -0.15 -8.64
C PHE A 109 8.97 0.11 -8.68
N TYR A 110 9.52 0.60 -7.56
CA TYR A 110 10.95 0.78 -7.36
C TYR A 110 11.72 -0.54 -7.51
N LEU A 111 11.33 -1.57 -6.77
CA LEU A 111 11.98 -2.89 -6.82
C LEU A 111 11.89 -3.50 -8.23
N GLY A 112 10.73 -3.41 -8.88
CA GLY A 112 10.54 -3.87 -10.26
C GLY A 112 11.42 -3.13 -11.28
N THR A 113 11.63 -1.83 -11.08
CA THR A 113 12.46 -1.00 -11.97
C THR A 113 13.94 -1.35 -11.84
N ILE A 114 14.43 -1.55 -10.61
CA ILE A 114 15.84 -1.87 -10.33
C ILE A 114 16.19 -3.30 -10.75
N LEU A 115 15.37 -4.27 -10.35
CA LEU A 115 15.66 -5.69 -10.57
C LEU A 115 15.30 -6.17 -11.97
N LYS A 116 14.62 -5.31 -12.75
CA LYS A 116 14.34 -5.52 -14.17
C LYS A 116 13.54 -6.78 -14.51
N GLY A 117 12.92 -7.42 -13.53
CA GLY A 117 12.12 -8.63 -13.70
C GLY A 117 11.02 -8.68 -12.65
N TYR A 118 10.03 -9.55 -12.87
CA TYR A 118 8.88 -9.69 -11.97
C TYR A 118 9.19 -10.63 -10.78
N MET A 119 9.86 -11.76 -11.03
CA MET A 119 10.03 -12.80 -10.02
C MET A 119 10.91 -12.37 -8.83
N ALA A 120 12.07 -11.78 -9.09
CA ALA A 120 13.00 -11.37 -8.03
C ALA A 120 12.40 -10.35 -7.03
N PRO A 121 11.81 -9.21 -7.45
CA PRO A 121 11.20 -8.26 -6.52
C PRO A 121 10.02 -8.87 -5.77
N THR A 122 9.21 -9.71 -6.41
CA THR A 122 8.11 -10.42 -5.77
C THR A 122 8.61 -11.35 -4.66
N LEU A 123 9.65 -12.16 -4.93
CA LEU A 123 10.24 -13.04 -3.93
C LEU A 123 10.82 -12.25 -2.75
N ILE A 124 11.57 -11.18 -3.02
CA ILE A 124 12.09 -10.30 -1.96
C ILE A 124 10.96 -9.76 -1.10
N PHE A 125 9.88 -9.28 -1.73
CA PHE A 125 8.74 -8.72 -1.02
C PHE A 125 8.01 -9.77 -0.15
N VAL A 126 7.83 -10.98 -0.68
CA VAL A 126 7.22 -12.10 0.07
C VAL A 126 8.10 -12.50 1.26
N VAL A 127 9.39 -12.73 1.03
CA VAL A 127 10.34 -13.12 2.09
C VAL A 127 10.38 -12.06 3.19
N TYR A 128 10.48 -10.78 2.81
CA TYR A 128 10.49 -9.67 3.77
C TYR A 128 9.21 -9.60 4.61
N ASN A 129 8.03 -9.73 4.00
CA ASN A 129 6.77 -9.56 4.74
C ASN A 129 6.39 -10.78 5.59
N PHE A 130 6.66 -11.99 5.11
CA PHE A 130 6.14 -13.23 5.70
C PHE A 130 7.17 -14.08 6.44
N ILE A 131 8.46 -13.95 6.12
CA ILE A 131 9.53 -14.79 6.70
C ILE A 131 10.38 -14.00 7.68
N ILE A 132 10.81 -12.80 7.29
CA ILE A 132 11.72 -12.00 8.12
C ILE A 132 10.93 -11.40 9.30
N PRO A 133 11.37 -11.60 10.56
CA PRO A 133 10.74 -10.97 11.71
C PRO A 133 10.95 -9.45 11.69
N ILE A 134 10.25 -8.71 12.53
CA ILE A 134 10.38 -7.25 12.60
C ILE A 134 11.79 -6.91 13.12
N LEU A 135 12.58 -6.22 12.31
CA LEU A 135 14.01 -6.03 12.56
C LEU A 135 14.33 -4.88 13.52
N GLY A 136 13.34 -4.05 13.88
CA GLY A 136 13.50 -2.96 14.84
C GLY A 136 12.55 -1.79 14.60
N LYS A 137 12.86 -0.64 15.24
CA LYS A 137 12.00 0.55 15.26
C LYS A 137 11.69 1.12 13.87
N PHE A 138 12.70 1.15 12.99
CA PHE A 138 12.60 1.69 11.62
C PHE A 138 12.13 0.65 10.59
N ASP A 139 11.73 -0.55 11.00
CA ASP A 139 11.06 -1.49 10.08
C ASP A 139 9.75 -0.86 9.59
N ILE A 140 9.50 -0.89 8.29
CA ILE A 140 8.28 -0.33 7.68
C ILE A 140 7.04 -0.92 8.34
N ARG A 141 7.03 -2.22 8.64
CA ARG A 141 5.90 -2.88 9.30
C ARG A 141 5.67 -2.31 10.70
N ASN A 142 6.74 -2.04 11.46
CA ASN A 142 6.66 -1.43 12.79
C ASN A 142 6.07 -0.01 12.71
N MET A 143 6.59 0.80 11.80
CA MET A 143 6.12 2.17 11.57
C MET A 143 4.64 2.21 11.17
N LEU A 144 4.21 1.29 10.31
CA LEU A 144 2.80 1.19 9.90
C LEU A 144 1.89 0.66 11.02
N ALA A 145 2.39 -0.25 11.86
CA ALA A 145 1.63 -0.73 13.01
C ALA A 145 1.43 0.38 14.07
N LEU A 146 2.42 1.25 14.28
CA LEU A 146 2.27 2.44 15.14
C LEU A 146 1.16 3.37 14.65
N LEU A 147 1.15 3.68 13.35
CA LEU A 147 0.06 4.48 12.75
C LEU A 147 -1.27 3.73 12.83
N GLY A 148 -1.24 2.41 12.62
CA GLY A 148 -2.41 1.56 12.62
C GLY A 148 -3.14 1.57 13.97
N HIS A 149 -2.42 1.33 15.06
CA HIS A 149 -2.96 1.34 16.43
C HIS A 149 -3.52 2.70 16.88
N LYS A 150 -3.15 3.80 16.21
CA LYS A 150 -3.65 5.14 16.52
C LYS A 150 -4.92 5.52 15.76
N VAL A 151 -5.24 4.79 14.69
CA VAL A 151 -6.27 5.19 13.73
C VAL A 151 -7.33 4.12 13.52
N PHE A 152 -6.95 2.84 13.59
CA PHE A 152 -7.85 1.70 13.40
C PHE A 152 -8.20 1.02 14.71
N ASP A 153 -9.47 0.64 14.83
CA ASP A 153 -9.96 -0.22 15.90
C ASP A 153 -9.78 -1.69 15.53
N PHE A 154 -8.87 -2.35 16.24
CA PHE A 154 -8.66 -3.79 16.13
C PHE A 154 -9.61 -4.53 17.09
N LYS A 155 -10.84 -4.78 16.65
CA LYS A 155 -11.87 -5.47 17.43
C LYS A 155 -11.77 -7.00 17.27
N GLY A 156 -12.09 -7.73 18.35
CA GLY A 156 -12.14 -9.19 18.35
C GLY A 156 -10.75 -9.86 18.37
N ARG A 157 -10.60 -10.97 17.64
CA ARG A 157 -9.34 -11.75 17.60
C ARG A 157 -8.29 -11.22 16.61
N VAL A 158 -8.62 -10.22 15.80
CA VAL A 158 -7.68 -9.62 14.85
C VAL A 158 -6.95 -8.50 15.58
N GLN A 159 -5.76 -8.79 16.08
CA GLN A 159 -4.89 -7.79 16.71
C GLN A 159 -3.63 -7.61 15.86
N LEU A 160 -3.22 -6.36 15.64
CA LEU A 160 -1.86 -6.08 15.18
C LEU A 160 -0.88 -6.46 16.28
N PHE A 161 0.33 -6.87 15.87
CA PHE A 161 1.43 -7.05 16.81
C PHE A 161 1.70 -5.74 17.57
N ILE A 162 2.31 -5.85 18.76
CA ILE A 162 2.66 -4.71 19.59
C ILE A 162 3.92 -4.05 19.00
N PRO A 163 3.82 -2.81 18.48
CA PRO A 163 4.96 -2.16 17.86
C PRO A 163 5.95 -1.66 18.90
N THR A 164 7.22 -1.58 18.51
CA THR A 164 8.23 -0.88 19.29
C THR A 164 8.00 0.63 19.20
N GLU A 165 7.93 1.30 20.34
CA GLU A 165 7.63 2.73 20.41
C GLU A 165 8.64 3.60 19.65
N MET A 166 8.07 4.59 18.96
CA MET A 166 8.77 5.60 18.18
C MET A 166 7.87 6.84 18.08
N SER A 167 8.46 8.04 18.03
CA SER A 167 7.66 9.26 17.88
C SER A 167 6.96 9.31 16.52
N LEU A 168 5.69 9.74 16.52
CA LEU A 168 4.88 9.81 15.30
C LEU A 168 5.49 10.71 14.23
N SER A 169 6.11 11.82 14.64
CA SER A 169 6.81 12.73 13.72
C SER A 169 7.94 12.02 12.97
N LEU A 170 8.77 11.23 13.67
CA LEU A 170 9.83 10.45 13.05
C LEU A 170 9.27 9.38 12.11
N VAL A 171 8.15 8.75 12.45
CA VAL A 171 7.48 7.77 11.58
C VAL A 171 7.06 8.40 10.25
N PHE A 172 6.35 9.53 10.28
CA PHE A 172 5.93 10.23 9.08
C PHE A 172 7.12 10.70 8.23
N ILE A 173 8.14 11.27 8.85
CA ILE A 173 9.36 11.71 8.16
C ILE A 173 10.06 10.53 7.48
N SER A 174 10.21 9.40 8.18
CA SER A 174 10.91 8.22 7.67
C SER A 174 10.18 7.59 6.49
N LEU A 175 8.85 7.45 6.58
CA LEU A 175 8.02 6.90 5.49
C LEU A 175 7.97 7.85 4.28
N PHE A 176 7.86 9.16 4.52
CA PHE A 176 7.89 10.15 3.45
C PHE A 176 9.24 10.13 2.72
N LEU A 177 10.34 10.14 3.47
CA LEU A 177 11.69 10.07 2.93
C LEU A 177 11.92 8.78 2.14
N LEU A 178 11.41 7.64 2.61
CA LEU A 178 11.43 6.37 1.88
C LEU A 178 10.75 6.48 0.50
N VAL A 179 9.55 7.07 0.44
CA VAL A 179 8.80 7.25 -0.82
C VAL A 179 9.54 8.19 -1.77
N VAL A 180 10.05 9.31 -1.26
CA VAL A 180 10.82 10.28 -2.05
C VAL A 180 12.09 9.65 -2.61
N LEU A 181 12.90 8.99 -1.77
CA LEU A 181 14.11 8.32 -2.22
C LEU A 181 13.83 7.22 -3.25
N SER A 182 12.81 6.39 -3.00
CA SER A 182 12.40 5.33 -3.95
C SER A 182 12.00 5.93 -5.30
N THR A 183 11.27 7.05 -5.29
CA THR A 183 10.86 7.77 -6.50
C THR A 183 12.08 8.33 -7.23
N VAL A 184 12.95 9.09 -6.56
CA VAL A 184 14.14 9.71 -7.15
C VAL A 184 15.06 8.66 -7.78
N ILE A 185 15.32 7.55 -7.07
CA ILE A 185 16.17 6.47 -7.58
C ILE A 185 15.51 5.82 -8.81
N THR A 186 14.19 5.61 -8.79
CA THR A 186 13.46 5.06 -9.95
C THR A 186 13.66 5.95 -11.19
N TYR A 187 13.49 7.27 -11.06
CA TYR A 187 13.70 8.20 -12.16
C TYR A 187 15.14 8.17 -12.68
N TYR A 188 16.13 8.17 -11.78
CA TYR A 188 17.53 8.10 -12.15
C TYR A 188 17.88 6.81 -12.91
N VAL A 189 17.38 5.68 -12.42
CA VAL A 189 17.59 4.37 -13.05
C VAL A 189 16.90 4.30 -14.41
N SER A 190 15.67 4.79 -14.52
CA SER A 190 14.92 4.84 -15.78
C SER A 190 15.60 5.73 -16.83
N GLU A 191 16.12 6.89 -16.43
CA GLU A 191 16.87 7.78 -17.32
C GLU A 191 18.05 7.05 -17.96
N LYS A 192 18.89 6.41 -17.13
CA LYS A 192 20.05 5.63 -17.61
C LYS A 192 19.62 4.53 -18.57
N GLN A 193 18.56 3.80 -18.26
CA GLN A 193 18.07 2.70 -19.10
C GLN A 193 17.62 3.18 -20.50
N THR A 194 17.17 4.43 -20.63
CA THR A 194 16.76 5.00 -21.92
C THR A 194 17.91 5.60 -22.73
N LYS A 195 19.02 6.02 -22.09
CA LYS A 195 20.19 6.59 -22.78
C LYS A 195 21.03 5.57 -23.56
N TYR A 196 21.13 4.32 -23.09
CA TYR A 196 21.94 3.28 -23.74
C TYR A 196 21.25 2.59 -24.95
N VAL A 197 20.32 3.28 -25.61
CA VAL A 197 19.44 2.68 -26.63
C VAL A 197 19.33 3.55 -27.90
N ILE A 198 20.02 4.68 -27.96
CA ILE A 198 20.23 5.47 -29.18
C ILE A 198 21.56 5.04 -29.78
#